data_AF-A0A3D9CCP6-F1
#
_entry.id   AF-A0A3D9CCP6-F1
#
_cell.length_a   1.000
_cell.length_b   1.000
_cell.length_c   1.000
_cell.angle_alpha   90.00
_cell.angle_beta   90.00
_cell.angle_gamma   90.00
#
_symmetry.space_group_name_H-M   'P 1'
#
loop_
_entity.id
_entity.type
_entity.pdbx_description
1 polymer ?
#
loop_
_entity_poly.entity_id
_entity_poly.type
_entity_poly.pdbx_seq_one_letter_code
_entity_poly.pdbx_strand_id
1 'polypeptide(L)'
;MEFSFNTFFGLEKDLTAHPEMLIFAALLIPILLMLPIALVGWIFRKLKFNMYIINVLLYTMMFTFLLGILTIFVLYFITDKNGIKLAYCWLTVFAGMFFFSLINENTITKMFADWSKLIEEKDKSRR
;
A
#
# COMPACT_ATOMS: atom_id res chain seq x y z
N MET A 1 -19.01 13.32 23.65
CA MET A 1 -18.91 11.84 23.61
C MET A 1 -17.46 11.50 23.44
N GLU A 2 -16.81 10.95 24.47
CA GLU A 2 -15.49 10.36 24.31
C GLU A 2 -15.65 9.07 23.51
N PHE A 3 -15.20 9.10 22.26
CA PHE A 3 -15.10 7.92 21.43
C PHE A 3 -13.87 7.13 21.91
N SER A 4 -14.07 6.15 22.81
CA SER A 4 -12.99 5.35 23.40
C SER A 4 -12.67 4.12 22.53
N PHE A 5 -11.60 4.21 21.74
CA PHE A 5 -11.10 3.19 20.81
C PHE A 5 -10.43 1.98 21.49
N ASN A 6 -10.23 2.04 22.82
CA ASN A 6 -9.82 0.89 23.64
C ASN A 6 -10.86 -0.25 23.56
N THR A 7 -12.09 0.09 23.15
CA THR A 7 -13.26 -0.80 23.15
C THR A 7 -13.42 -1.64 21.88
N PHE A 8 -12.80 -1.29 20.73
CA PHE A 8 -13.08 -2.01 19.47
C PHE A 8 -12.01 -2.99 18.99
N PHE A 9 -10.72 -2.84 19.32
CA PHE A 9 -9.68 -3.79 18.87
C PHE A 9 -8.52 -4.04 19.84
N GLY A 10 -8.47 -3.44 21.04
CA GLY A 10 -7.42 -3.65 22.05
C GLY A 10 -6.01 -3.12 21.68
N LEU A 11 -5.75 -2.90 20.39
CA LEU A 11 -4.49 -2.44 19.81
C LEU A 11 -4.08 -1.02 20.23
N GLU A 12 -5.00 -0.19 20.72
CA GLU A 12 -4.70 1.20 21.09
C GLU A 12 -3.65 1.28 22.21
N LYS A 13 -3.76 0.40 23.22
CA LYS A 13 -2.76 0.28 24.28
C LYS A 13 -1.40 -0.12 23.73
N ASP A 14 -1.37 -1.11 22.85
CA ASP A 14 -0.12 -1.62 22.26
C ASP A 14 0.53 -0.58 21.35
N LEU A 15 -0.27 0.13 20.56
CA LEU A 15 0.16 1.22 19.68
C LEU A 15 0.71 2.43 20.44
N THR A 16 0.16 2.70 21.61
CA THR A 16 0.64 3.76 22.50
C THR A 16 1.92 3.33 23.21
N ALA A 17 2.03 2.06 23.60
CA ALA A 17 3.20 1.51 24.26
C ALA A 17 4.39 1.31 23.31
N HIS A 18 4.11 0.92 22.06
CA HIS A 18 5.10 0.56 21.04
C HIS A 18 4.76 1.22 19.68
N PRO A 19 4.89 2.55 19.57
CA PRO A 19 4.61 3.26 18.32
C PRO A 19 5.52 2.84 17.16
N GLU A 20 6.70 2.27 17.43
CA GLU A 20 7.60 1.69 16.43
C GLU A 20 6.95 0.56 15.63
N MET A 21 5.94 -0.12 16.18
CA MET A 21 5.17 -1.14 15.46
C MET A 21 4.51 -0.58 14.20
N LEU A 22 4.22 0.72 14.13
CA LEU A 22 3.66 1.34 12.92
C LEU A 22 4.63 1.36 11.74
N ILE A 23 5.93 1.49 11.99
CA ILE A 23 6.94 1.45 10.92
C ILE A 23 6.94 0.04 10.31
N PHE A 24 6.94 -0.99 11.16
CA PHE A 24 6.87 -2.37 10.71
C PHE A 24 5.55 -2.71 10.03
N ALA A 25 4.42 -2.22 10.56
CA ALA A 25 3.11 -2.39 9.95
C ALA A 25 3.05 -1.72 8.56
N ALA A 26 3.54 -0.48 8.44
CA ALA A 26 3.59 0.25 7.18
C ALA A 26 4.46 -0.45 6.12
N LEU A 27 5.52 -1.14 6.53
CA LEU A 27 6.37 -1.96 5.68
C LEU A 27 5.66 -3.28 5.27
N LEU A 28 5.18 -4.03 6.26
CA LEU A 28 4.80 -5.43 6.09
C LEU A 28 3.37 -5.62 5.59
N ILE A 29 2.40 -4.82 6.07
CA ILE A 29 1.00 -4.98 5.70
C ILE A 29 0.79 -4.90 4.19
N PRO A 30 1.31 -3.88 3.47
CA PRO A 30 1.10 -3.81 2.02
C PRO A 30 1.70 -5.00 1.29
N ILE A 31 2.92 -5.42 1.63
CA ILE A 31 3.59 -6.57 1.00
C ILE A 31 2.80 -7.86 1.26
N LEU A 32 2.42 -8.10 2.51
CA LEU A 32 1.71 -9.32 2.89
C LEU A 32 0.34 -9.41 2.20
N LEU A 33 -0.35 -8.28 2.03
CA LEU A 33 -1.64 -8.23 1.33
C LEU A 33 -1.50 -8.37 -0.19
N MET A 34 -0.36 -8.00 -0.79
CA MET A 34 -0.12 -8.25 -2.22
C MET A 34 -0.18 -9.75 -2.55
N LEU A 35 0.29 -10.63 -1.67
CA LEU A 35 0.33 -12.07 -1.90
C LEU A 35 -1.06 -12.68 -2.17
N PRO A 36 -2.06 -12.55 -1.27
CA PRO A 36 -3.40 -13.04 -1.52
C PRO A 36 -4.09 -12.29 -2.68
N ILE A 37 -3.86 -10.98 -2.85
CA ILE A 37 -4.42 -10.24 -3.98
C ILE A 37 -3.89 -10.80 -5.31
N ALA A 38 -2.59 -11.10 -5.39
CA ALA A 38 -1.98 -11.69 -6.57
C ALA A 38 -2.51 -13.10 -6.86
N LEU A 39 -2.75 -13.91 -5.81
CA LEU A 39 -3.38 -15.22 -5.92
C LEU A 39 -4.81 -15.11 -6.51
N VAL A 40 -5.63 -14.21 -5.96
CA VAL A 40 -6.98 -13.93 -6.48
C VAL A 40 -6.90 -13.41 -7.92
N GLY A 41 -5.93 -12.54 -8.21
CA GLY A 41 -5.65 -12.05 -9.56
C GLY A 41 -5.32 -13.17 -10.55
N TRP A 42 -4.58 -14.19 -10.12
CA TRP A 42 -4.30 -15.37 -10.94
C TRP A 42 -5.59 -16.15 -11.26
N ILE A 43 -6.48 -16.33 -10.27
CA ILE A 43 -7.79 -16.95 -10.47
C ILE A 43 -8.63 -16.12 -11.46
N PHE A 44 -8.68 -14.79 -11.30
CA PHE A 44 -9.42 -13.89 -12.19
C PHE A 44 -8.94 -14.00 -13.64
N ARG A 45 -7.62 -14.07 -13.86
CA ARG A 45 -7.04 -14.30 -15.20
C ARG A 45 -7.49 -15.63 -15.80
N LYS A 46 -7.50 -16.71 -14.99
CA LYS A 46 -7.95 -18.05 -15.45
C LYS A 46 -9.43 -18.05 -15.84
N LEU A 47 -10.26 -17.33 -15.10
CA LEU A 47 -11.70 -17.20 -15.34
C LEU A 47 -12.06 -16.11 -16.36
N LYS A 48 -11.07 -15.38 -16.90
CA LYS A 48 -11.24 -14.24 -17.81
C LYS A 48 -12.13 -13.12 -17.23
N PHE A 49 -12.08 -12.93 -15.91
CA PHE A 49 -12.75 -11.82 -15.25
C PHE A 49 -11.97 -10.50 -15.45
N ASN A 50 -12.67 -9.38 -15.26
CA ASN A 50 -12.07 -8.06 -15.37
C ASN A 50 -10.99 -7.87 -14.28
N MET A 51 -9.76 -7.59 -14.72
CA MET A 51 -8.60 -7.40 -13.84
C MET A 51 -8.53 -6.01 -13.22
N TYR A 52 -9.39 -5.06 -13.61
CA TYR A 52 -9.36 -3.67 -13.17
C TYR A 52 -9.25 -3.55 -11.63
N ILE A 53 -10.14 -4.19 -10.88
CA ILE A 53 -10.13 -4.08 -9.41
C ILE A 53 -8.89 -4.72 -8.79
N ILE A 54 -8.37 -5.80 -9.37
CA ILE A 54 -7.14 -6.45 -8.92
C ILE A 54 -5.94 -5.53 -9.13
N ASN A 55 -5.84 -4.90 -10.29
CA ASN A 55 -4.78 -3.95 -10.62
C ASN A 55 -4.83 -2.75 -9.67
N VAL A 56 -6.01 -2.16 -9.45
CA VAL A 56 -6.22 -1.08 -8.48
C VAL A 56 -5.69 -1.48 -7.10
N LEU A 57 -6.07 -2.66 -6.60
CA LEU A 57 -5.64 -3.12 -5.28
C LEU A 57 -4.12 -3.36 -5.21
N LEU A 58 -3.52 -3.96 -6.25
CA LEU A 58 -2.07 -4.16 -6.31
C LEU A 58 -1.30 -2.82 -6.36
N TYR A 59 -1.75 -1.87 -7.18
CA TYR A 59 -1.14 -0.53 -7.25
C TYR A 59 -1.31 0.23 -5.95
N THR A 60 -2.47 0.12 -5.30
CA THR A 60 -2.70 0.70 -3.97
C THR A 60 -1.68 0.16 -2.98
N MET A 61 -1.53 -1.17 -2.87
CA MET A 61 -0.54 -1.75 -1.96
C MET A 61 0.89 -1.30 -2.31
N MET A 62 1.22 -1.21 -3.61
CA MET A 62 2.56 -0.82 -4.06
C MET A 62 2.89 0.63 -3.72
N PHE A 63 1.97 1.56 -3.99
CA PHE A 63 2.19 2.96 -3.66
C PHE A 63 2.10 3.22 -2.16
N THR A 64 1.21 2.53 -1.44
CA THR A 64 1.18 2.61 0.03
C THR A 64 2.43 2.02 0.66
N PHE A 65 3.01 0.97 0.09
CA PHE A 65 4.32 0.48 0.52
C PHE A 65 5.38 1.57 0.38
N LEU A 66 5.52 2.15 -0.81
CA LEU A 66 6.57 3.14 -1.10
C LEU A 66 6.38 4.44 -0.32
N LEU A 67 5.19 5.02 -0.37
CA LEU A 67 4.90 6.32 0.23
C LEU A 67 4.52 6.19 1.70
N GLY A 68 3.74 5.18 2.05
CA GLY A 68 3.29 4.98 3.43
C GLY A 68 4.45 4.69 4.37
N ILE A 69 5.43 3.85 4.00
CA ILE A 69 6.59 3.64 4.85
C ILE A 69 7.41 4.91 5.02
N LEU A 70 7.68 5.63 3.92
CA LEU A 70 8.47 6.85 3.97
C LEU A 70 7.79 7.91 4.84
N THR A 71 6.48 8.11 4.65
CA THR A 71 5.69 9.05 5.45
C THR A 71 5.73 8.68 6.93
N ILE A 72 5.48 7.42 7.29
CA ILE A 72 5.48 7.02 8.70
C ILE A 72 6.86 7.05 9.31
N PHE A 73 7.90 6.65 8.58
CA PHE A 73 9.27 6.73 9.03
C PHE A 73 9.65 8.18 9.36
N VAL A 74 9.40 9.12 8.45
CA VAL A 74 9.67 10.55 8.68
C VAL A 74 8.86 11.08 9.87
N LEU A 75 7.53 10.87 9.87
CA LEU A 75 6.65 11.36 10.93
C LEU A 75 7.04 10.81 12.30
N TYR A 76 7.46 9.55 12.39
CA TYR A 76 7.91 8.96 13.64
C TYR A 76 9.11 9.71 14.25
N PHE A 77 10.05 10.20 13.44
CA PHE A 77 11.23 10.90 13.96
C PHE A 77 11.00 12.38 14.26
N ILE A 78 10.05 13.04 13.58
CA ILE A 78 9.82 14.49 13.73
C ILE A 78 8.66 14.85 14.67
N THR A 79 7.78 13.90 14.99
CA THR A 79 6.60 14.14 15.83
C THR A 79 6.74 13.54 17.24
N ASP A 80 5.66 13.63 18.03
CA ASP A 80 5.54 13.11 19.39
C ASP A 80 5.53 11.57 19.48
N LYS A 81 5.79 10.85 18.39
CA LYS A 81 5.77 9.38 18.30
C LYS A 81 4.45 8.78 18.79
N ASN A 82 3.34 9.50 18.65
CA ASN A 82 2.05 8.98 19.03
C ASN A 82 1.56 7.95 18.00
N GLY A 83 1.58 6.67 18.35
CA GLY A 83 1.25 5.56 17.45
C GLY A 83 -0.15 5.64 16.84
N ILE A 84 -1.13 6.20 17.58
CA ILE A 84 -2.51 6.38 17.09
C ILE A 84 -2.55 7.42 15.98
N LYS A 85 -1.89 8.56 16.19
CA LYS A 85 -1.79 9.61 15.15
C LYS A 85 -1.07 9.09 13.91
N LEU A 86 0.02 8.36 14.10
CA LEU A 86 0.76 7.72 13.01
C LEU A 86 -0.10 6.71 12.24
N ALA A 87 -0.93 5.92 12.93
CA ALA A 87 -1.87 5.01 12.29
C ALA A 87 -2.90 5.76 11.42
N TYR A 88 -3.46 6.87 11.91
CA TYR A 88 -4.37 7.70 11.10
C TYR A 88 -3.68 8.34 9.90
N CYS A 89 -2.42 8.80 10.06
CA CYS A 89 -1.62 9.28 8.94
C CYS A 89 -1.42 8.18 7.89
N TRP A 90 -1.08 6.96 8.33
CA TRP A 90 -0.89 5.83 7.42
C TRP A 90 -2.18 5.46 6.69
N LEU A 91 -3.31 5.41 7.40
CA LEU A 91 -4.63 5.16 6.80
C LEU A 91 -5.02 6.23 5.79
N THR A 92 -4.66 7.49 6.04
CA THR A 92 -4.88 8.59 5.10
C THR A 92 -4.07 8.40 3.82
N VAL A 93 -2.80 7.99 3.93
CA VAL A 93 -1.96 7.65 2.77
C VAL A 93 -2.55 6.45 2.02
N PHE A 94 -2.96 5.40 2.72
CA PHE A 94 -3.61 4.24 2.13
C PHE A 94 -4.86 4.64 1.32
N ALA A 95 -5.77 5.41 1.92
CA ALA A 95 -6.99 5.87 1.26
C ALA A 95 -6.66 6.76 0.04
N GLY A 96 -5.70 7.67 0.18
CA GLY A 96 -5.24 8.51 -0.93
C GLY A 96 -4.70 7.69 -2.09
N MET A 97 -3.86 6.69 -1.81
CA MET A 97 -3.32 5.79 -2.85
C MET A 97 -4.40 4.89 -3.46
N PHE A 98 -5.43 4.53 -2.70
CA PHE A 98 -6.56 3.78 -3.24
C PHE A 98 -7.35 4.58 -4.27
N PHE A 99 -7.73 5.82 -3.94
CA PHE A 99 -8.44 6.69 -4.87
C PHE A 99 -7.57 7.10 -6.06
N PHE A 100 -6.29 7.39 -5.83
CA PHE A 100 -5.34 7.64 -6.91
C PHE A 100 -5.27 6.47 -7.88
N SER A 101 -5.15 5.24 -7.35
CA SER A 101 -5.06 4.02 -8.16
C SER A 101 -6.37 3.71 -8.88
N LEU A 102 -7.52 3.94 -8.25
CA LEU A 102 -8.85 3.80 -8.89
C LEU A 102 -8.97 4.71 -10.11
N ILE A 103 -8.67 6.00 -9.96
CA ILE A 103 -8.83 6.98 -11.03
C ILE A 103 -7.82 6.74 -12.17
N ASN A 104 -6.61 6.28 -11.84
CA ASN A 104 -5.49 6.24 -12.77
C ASN A 104 -5.06 4.83 -13.21
N GLU A 105 -5.82 3.78 -12.90
CA GLU A 105 -5.45 2.38 -13.17
C GLU A 105 -4.94 2.17 -14.61
N ASN A 106 -5.71 2.61 -15.61
CA ASN A 106 -5.35 2.43 -17.02
C ASN A 106 -4.02 3.11 -17.38
N THR A 107 -3.77 4.29 -16.82
CA THR A 107 -2.54 5.05 -17.06
C THR A 107 -1.35 4.35 -16.42
N ILE A 108 -1.51 3.91 -15.16
CA ILE A 108 -0.46 3.20 -14.42
C ILE A 108 -0.13 1.87 -15.13
N THR A 109 -1.14 1.11 -15.53
CA THR A 109 -0.96 -0.15 -16.28
C THR A 109 -0.20 0.07 -17.59
N LYS A 110 -0.53 1.13 -18.34
CA LYS A 110 0.20 1.48 -19.56
C LYS A 110 1.65 1.86 -19.28
N MET A 111 1.90 2.68 -18.26
CA MET A 111 3.27 3.06 -17.86
C MET A 111 4.13 1.84 -17.56
N PHE A 112 3.62 0.87 -16.80
CA PHE A 112 4.36 -0.37 -16.51
C PHE A 112 4.62 -1.20 -17.76
N ALA A 113 3.63 -1.34 -18.64
CA ALA A 113 3.78 -2.08 -19.89
C ALA A 113 4.83 -1.43 -20.81
N ASP A 114 4.80 -0.11 -20.94
CA ASP A 114 5.73 0.63 -21.81
C ASP A 114 7.15 0.63 -21.21
N TRP A 115 7.28 0.75 -19.89
CA TRP A 115 8.58 0.63 -19.24
C TRP A 115 9.20 -0.76 -19.43
N SER A 116 8.39 -1.82 -19.36
CA SER A 116 8.84 -3.19 -19.66
C SER A 116 9.38 -3.32 -21.10
N LYS A 117 8.68 -2.75 -22.08
CA LYS A 117 9.12 -2.78 -23.49
C LYS A 117 10.44 -2.04 -23.68
N LEU A 118 10.60 -0.87 -23.07
CA LEU A 118 11.85 -0.09 -23.15
C LEU A 118 13.04 -0.86 -22.58
N ILE A 119 12.83 -1.61 -21.50
CA ILE A 119 13.86 -2.48 -20.91
C ILE A 119 14.24 -3.60 -21.88
N GLU A 120 13.25 -4.24 -22.52
CA GLU A 120 13.50 -5.30 -23.52
C GLU A 120 14.23 -4.80 -24.76
N GLU A 121 13.85 -3.63 -25.29
CA GLU A 121 14.52 -3.01 -26.45
C GLU A 121 15.98 -2.64 -26.13
N LYS A 122 16.23 -2.15 -24.91
CA LYS A 122 17.58 -1.85 -24.44
C LYS A 122 18.44 -3.10 -24.26
N ASP A 123 17.86 -4.24 -23.86
CA ASP A 123 18.60 -5.51 -23.77
C ASP A 123 18.93 -6.06 -25.17
N LYS A 124 17.97 -5.99 -26.11
CA LYS A 124 18.17 -6.43 -27.50
C LYS A 124 19.21 -5.60 -28.25
N SER A 125 19.29 -4.29 -28.00
CA SER A 125 20.30 -3.43 -28.64
C SER A 125 21.72 -3.60 -28.07
N ARG A 126 21.89 -4.30 -26.94
CA ARG A 126 23.18 -4.60 -26.32
C ARG A 126 23.72 -6.00 -26.69
N ARG A 127 22.94 -6.83 -27.38
CA ARG A 127 23.34 -8.14 -27.92
C ARG A 127 23.62 -8.04 -29.40
#